data_AF-A0A851T531-F1
#
_entry.id   AF-A0A851T531-F1
#
_cell.length_a   1.000
_cell.length_b   1.000
_cell.length_c   1.000
_cell.angle_alpha   90.00
_cell.angle_beta   90.00
_cell.angle_gamma   90.00
#
_symmetry.space_group_name_H-M   'P 1'
#
loop_
_entity.id
_entity.type
_entity.pdbx_description
1 polymer ?
#
loop_
_entity_poly.entity_id
_entity_poly.type
_entity_poly.pdbx_seq_one_letter_code
_entity_poly.pdbx_strand_id
1 'polypeptide(L)'
;ERVPAAVLEHLERLALVAFGDAEGVRRLREAVRFAERLRHVDTDGVEPMDSVLEDRCLYLREDDVTEGNCTKELLKNAREKIEEYFVAPPGNIPLPKLEERETFEQQS
;
A
#
# COMPACT_ATOMS: atom_id res chain seq x y z
N GLU A 1 -0.15 -13.69 -20.68
CA GLU A 1 -0.07 -14.87 -19.80
C GLU A 1 -1.20 -14.86 -18.79
N ARG A 2 -1.68 -16.03 -18.34
CA ARG A 2 -2.75 -16.12 -17.34
C ARG A 2 -2.13 -15.91 -15.95
N VAL A 3 -2.51 -14.84 -15.25
CA VAL A 3 -2.11 -14.63 -13.86
C VAL A 3 -2.91 -15.61 -12.97
N PRO A 4 -2.27 -16.46 -12.16
CA PRO A 4 -2.96 -17.38 -11.25
C PRO A 4 -3.80 -16.64 -10.21
N ALA A 5 -4.94 -17.19 -9.80
CA ALA A 5 -5.81 -16.59 -8.79
C ALA A 5 -5.08 -16.38 -7.46
N ALA A 6 -4.24 -17.33 -7.05
CA ALA A 6 -3.42 -17.22 -5.84
C ALA A 6 -2.46 -16.00 -5.86
N VAL A 7 -1.97 -15.60 -7.03
CA VAL A 7 -1.10 -14.42 -7.17
C VAL A 7 -1.94 -13.14 -6.99
N LEU A 8 -3.14 -13.10 -7.55
CA LEU A 8 -4.04 -11.96 -7.39
C LEU A 8 -4.43 -11.79 -5.92
N GLU A 9 -4.88 -12.86 -5.26
CA GLU A 9 -5.20 -12.86 -3.82
C GLU A 9 -4.01 -12.42 -2.97
N HIS A 10 -2.81 -12.91 -3.29
CA HIS A 10 -1.61 -12.52 -2.57
C HIS A 10 -1.30 -11.02 -2.73
N LEU A 11 -1.44 -10.49 -3.94
CA LEU A 11 -1.23 -9.06 -4.22
C LEU A 11 -2.28 -8.18 -3.53
N GLU A 12 -3.55 -8.58 -3.53
CA GLU A 12 -4.61 -7.86 -2.80
C GLU A 12 -4.28 -7.77 -1.31
N ARG A 13 -3.83 -8.88 -0.72
CA ARG A 13 -3.47 -8.95 0.69
C ARG A 13 -2.24 -8.08 1.03
N LEU A 14 -1.24 -8.02 0.15
CA LEU A 14 -0.06 -7.18 0.36
C LEU A 14 -0.37 -5.69 0.18
N ALA A 15 -1.16 -5.35 -0.84
CA ALA A 15 -1.51 -3.97 -1.14
C ALA A 15 -2.64 -3.42 -0.25
N LEU A 16 -3.37 -4.29 0.44
CA LEU A 16 -4.61 -3.97 1.16
C LEU A 16 -5.66 -3.32 0.23
N VAL A 17 -5.72 -3.79 -1.02
CA VAL A 17 -6.63 -3.30 -2.06
C VAL A 17 -7.32 -4.49 -2.72
N ALA A 18 -8.64 -4.48 -2.77
CA ALA A 18 -9.40 -5.43 -3.58
C ALA A 18 -9.45 -4.97 -5.05
N PHE A 19 -9.03 -5.83 -5.97
CA PHE A 19 -9.02 -5.56 -7.42
C PHE A 19 -9.24 -6.82 -8.29
N GLY A 20 -9.62 -7.94 -7.69
CA GLY A 20 -9.79 -9.23 -8.34
C GLY A 20 -10.95 -9.33 -9.34
N ASP A 21 -11.67 -8.24 -9.57
CA ASP A 21 -12.68 -8.17 -10.62
C ASP A 21 -12.05 -8.20 -12.04
N ALA A 22 -12.88 -8.39 -13.05
CA ALA A 22 -12.41 -8.53 -14.43
C ALA A 22 -11.67 -7.27 -14.94
N GLU A 23 -12.05 -6.08 -14.48
CA GLU A 23 -11.47 -4.83 -14.94
C GLU A 23 -10.12 -4.55 -14.27
N GLY A 24 -10.02 -4.73 -12.96
CA GLY A 24 -8.79 -4.62 -12.18
C GLY A 24 -7.72 -5.59 -12.67
N VAL A 25 -8.11 -6.85 -12.92
CA VAL A 25 -7.20 -7.85 -13.51
C VAL A 25 -6.76 -7.47 -14.92
N ARG A 26 -7.65 -6.89 -15.75
CA ARG A 26 -7.27 -6.39 -17.09
C ARG A 26 -6.25 -5.26 -16.98
N ARG A 27 -6.49 -4.26 -16.12
CA ARG A 27 -5.58 -3.12 -15.90
C ARG A 27 -4.22 -3.58 -15.40
N LEU A 28 -4.17 -4.51 -14.44
CA LEU A 28 -2.91 -5.08 -13.95
C LEU A 28 -2.12 -5.74 -15.09
N ARG A 29 -2.77 -6.54 -15.93
CA ARG A 29 -2.12 -7.20 -17.07
C ARG A 29 -1.58 -6.21 -18.08
N GLU A 30 -2.30 -5.12 -18.34
CA GLU A 30 -1.86 -4.05 -19.24
C GLU A 30 -0.66 -3.30 -18.68
N ALA A 31 -0.67 -2.97 -17.39
CA ALA A 31 0.46 -2.32 -16.72
C ALA A 31 1.72 -3.20 -16.72
N VAL A 32 1.59 -4.50 -16.41
CA VAL A 32 2.71 -5.45 -16.49
C VAL A 32 3.24 -5.53 -17.93
N ARG A 33 2.38 -5.71 -18.93
CA ARG A 33 2.79 -5.74 -20.34
C ARG A 33 3.50 -4.45 -20.77
N PHE A 34 3.05 -3.30 -20.26
CA PHE A 34 3.69 -2.02 -20.53
C PHE A 34 5.10 -1.94 -19.95
N ALA A 35 5.30 -2.46 -18.73
CA ALA A 35 6.59 -2.51 -18.04
C ALA A 35 7.58 -3.52 -18.66
N GLU A 36 7.09 -4.63 -19.23
CA GLU A 36 7.93 -5.65 -19.91
C GLU A 36 8.83 -5.08 -21.01
N ARG A 37 8.46 -3.95 -21.62
CA ARG A 37 9.30 -3.26 -22.61
C ARG A 37 10.66 -2.82 -22.07
N LEU A 38 10.77 -2.60 -20.74
CA LEU A 38 12.04 -2.26 -20.09
C LEU A 38 13.06 -3.40 -20.17
N ARG A 39 12.63 -4.66 -20.35
CA ARG A 39 13.54 -5.81 -20.52
C ARG A 39 14.37 -5.76 -21.81
N HIS A 40 14.02 -4.89 -22.76
CA HIS A 40 14.80 -4.69 -23.99
C HIS A 40 15.93 -3.68 -23.83
N VAL A 41 16.02 -3.02 -22.66
CA VAL A 41 17.10 -2.10 -22.34
C VAL A 41 18.23 -2.90 -21.71
N ASP A 42 19.44 -2.78 -22.25
CA ASP A 42 20.65 -3.35 -21.66
C ASP A 42 21.07 -2.52 -20.45
N THR A 43 21.13 -3.18 -19.29
CA THR A 43 21.57 -2.60 -18.02
C THR A 43 22.78 -3.34 -17.45
N ASP A 44 23.49 -4.14 -18.26
CA ASP A 44 24.67 -4.88 -17.81
C ASP A 44 25.77 -3.90 -17.35
N GLY A 45 26.21 -4.06 -16.10
CA GLY A 45 27.23 -3.20 -15.49
C GLY A 45 26.74 -1.79 -15.13
N VAL A 46 25.43 -1.52 -15.20
CA VAL A 46 24.82 -0.27 -14.73
C VAL A 46 24.38 -0.46 -13.28
N GLU A 47 24.98 0.30 -12.37
CA GLU A 47 24.56 0.32 -10.96
C GLU A 47 23.14 0.92 -10.84
N PRO A 48 22.24 0.32 -10.04
CA PRO A 48 20.92 0.89 -9.77
C PRO A 48 21.02 2.28 -9.13
N MET A 49 20.12 3.18 -9.53
CA MET A 49 20.02 4.51 -8.93
C MET A 49 18.96 4.51 -7.83
N ASP A 50 19.37 4.85 -6.61
CA ASP A 50 18.50 4.87 -5.43
C ASP A 50 17.85 6.26 -5.23
N SER A 51 18.58 7.30 -5.59
CA SER A 51 18.19 8.71 -5.49
C SER A 51 18.83 9.49 -6.63
N VAL A 52 18.28 10.63 -7.01
CA VAL A 52 18.96 11.54 -7.95
C VAL A 52 20.07 12.37 -7.28
N LEU A 53 20.27 12.20 -5.96
CA LEU A 53 21.15 13.00 -5.11
C LEU A 53 22.24 12.15 -4.42
N GLU A 54 22.73 11.10 -5.07
CA GLU A 54 23.67 10.12 -4.47
C GLU A 54 24.98 10.74 -3.97
N ASP A 55 25.42 11.83 -4.59
CA ASP A 55 26.63 12.57 -4.19
C ASP A 55 26.44 13.44 -2.94
N ARG A 56 25.24 13.47 -2.34
CA ARG A 56 24.97 14.29 -1.16
C ARG A 56 25.14 13.50 0.12
N CYS A 57 25.72 14.17 1.12
CA CYS A 57 25.75 13.65 2.47
C CYS A 57 24.33 13.50 3.05
N LEU A 58 24.15 12.52 3.93
CA LEU A 58 22.91 12.37 4.70
C LEU A 58 22.75 13.55 5.66
N TYR A 59 21.59 14.20 5.60
CA TYR A 59 21.25 15.28 6.52
C TYR A 59 20.77 14.70 7.85
N LEU A 60 21.43 15.11 8.92
CA LEU A 60 20.97 14.80 10.27
C LEU A 60 20.01 15.89 10.75
N ARG A 61 19.02 15.48 11.53
CA ARG A 61 18.11 16.39 12.25
C ARG A 61 18.64 16.56 13.66
N GLU A 62 18.72 17.80 14.15
CA GLU A 62 19.02 18.09 15.56
C GLU A 62 17.98 17.45 16.49
N ASP A 63 18.42 17.01 17.66
CA ASP A 63 17.54 16.36 18.66
C ASP A 63 16.80 17.38 19.54
N ASP A 64 16.03 18.24 18.89
CA ASP A 64 15.25 19.28 19.55
C ASP A 64 13.74 18.94 19.54
N VAL A 65 13.04 19.33 20.62
CA VAL A 65 11.58 19.25 20.71
C VAL A 65 10.97 20.45 19.99
N THR A 66 10.22 20.20 18.91
CA THR A 66 9.64 21.27 18.08
C THR A 66 8.15 21.50 18.31
N GLU A 67 7.41 20.51 18.84
CA GLU A 67 5.95 20.56 18.96
C GLU A 67 5.44 19.89 20.25
N GLY A 68 4.26 20.31 20.70
CA GLY A 68 3.55 19.73 21.84
C GLY A 68 2.10 20.19 21.92
N ASN A 69 1.27 19.43 22.64
CA ASN A 69 -0.14 19.76 22.93
C ASN A 69 -1.03 19.99 21.69
N CYS A 70 -0.76 19.28 20.58
CA CYS A 70 -1.48 19.42 19.30
C CYS A 70 -2.62 18.40 19.10
N THR A 71 -3.07 17.72 20.16
CA THR A 71 -4.08 16.65 20.14
C THR A 71 -5.34 17.03 19.34
N LYS A 72 -5.84 18.26 19.52
CA LYS A 72 -7.03 18.76 18.83
C LYS A 72 -6.85 18.81 17.30
N GLU A 73 -5.68 19.24 16.83
CA GLU A 73 -5.39 19.33 15.39
C GLU A 73 -5.13 17.94 14.80
N LEU A 74 -4.42 17.08 15.52
CA LEU A 74 -4.15 15.69 15.10
C LEU A 74 -5.44 14.87 14.95
N LEU A 75 -6.38 15.01 15.89
CA LEU A 75 -7.64 14.26 15.90
C LEU A 75 -8.76 14.92 15.08
N LYS A 76 -8.47 15.98 14.32
CA LYS A 76 -9.48 16.70 13.54
C LYS A 76 -10.07 15.86 12.40
N ASN A 77 -9.25 15.01 11.79
CA ASN A 77 -9.64 14.14 10.68
C ASN A 77 -10.01 12.72 11.12
N ALA A 78 -10.00 12.43 12.43
CA ALA A 78 -10.37 11.11 12.94
C ALA A 78 -11.85 10.84 12.62
N ARG A 79 -12.13 9.75 11.89
CA ARG A 79 -13.50 9.30 11.61
C ARG A 79 -14.26 9.01 12.90
N GLU A 80 -13.62 8.30 13.81
CA GLU A 80 -14.13 7.96 15.13
C GLU A 80 -13.01 8.11 16.14
N LYS A 81 -13.35 8.65 17.31
CA LYS A 81 -12.44 8.85 18.42
C LYS A 81 -13.18 8.69 19.74
N ILE A 82 -12.50 8.15 20.73
CA ILE A 82 -12.97 8.09 22.11
C ILE A 82 -11.92 8.79 22.94
N GLU A 83 -12.35 9.85 23.63
CA GLU A 83 -11.45 10.78 24.32
C GLU A 83 -10.37 11.30 23.34
N GLU A 84 -9.10 11.00 23.62
CA GLU A 84 -7.94 11.43 22.83
C GLU A 84 -7.34 10.28 21.98
N TYR A 85 -8.09 9.20 21.78
CA TYR A 85 -7.65 8.03 21.03
C TYR A 85 -8.39 7.88 19.69
N PHE A 86 -7.67 7.44 18.66
CA PHE A 86 -8.28 6.96 17.42
C PHE A 86 -8.97 5.62 17.68
N VAL A 87 -10.18 5.47 17.17
CA VAL A 87 -10.87 4.17 17.19
C VAL A 87 -10.59 3.44 15.88
N ALA A 88 -10.19 2.18 16.00
CA ALA A 88 -10.00 1.26 14.89
C ALA A 88 -10.62 -0.10 15.23
N PRO A 89 -11.03 -0.90 14.23
CA PRO A 89 -11.40 -2.30 14.46
C PRO A 89 -10.27 -3.07 15.16
N PRO A 90 -10.56 -4.16 15.86
CA PRO A 90 -9.53 -4.99 16.49
C PRO A 90 -8.47 -5.39 15.47
N GLY A 91 -7.19 -5.14 15.80
CA GLY A 91 -6.08 -5.54 14.93
C GLY A 91 -5.96 -7.06 14.80
N ASN A 92 -5.30 -7.52 13.73
CA ASN A 92 -5.03 -8.94 13.47
C ASN A 92 -6.27 -9.82 13.18
N ILE A 93 -7.35 -9.22 12.70
CA ILE A 93 -8.46 -9.98 12.10
C ILE A 93 -8.00 -10.44 10.71
N PRO A 94 -7.93 -11.76 10.44
CA PRO A 94 -7.65 -12.26 9.10
C PRO A 94 -8.65 -11.67 8.11
N LEU A 95 -8.17 -11.19 6.95
CA LEU A 95 -9.10 -10.80 5.89
C LEU A 95 -9.99 -12.01 5.57
N PRO A 96 -11.33 -11.82 5.52
CA PRO A 96 -12.23 -12.89 5.15
C PRO A 96 -11.82 -13.43 3.77
N LYS A 97 -11.87 -14.75 3.64
CA LYS A 97 -11.60 -15.40 2.35
C LYS A 97 -12.59 -14.85 1.32
N LEU A 98 -12.23 -14.88 0.04
CA LEU A 98 -13.10 -14.36 -1.04
C LEU A 98 -14.53 -14.93 -0.95
N GLU A 99 -14.67 -16.19 -0.55
CA GLU A 99 -15.93 -16.91 -0.32
C GLU A 99 -16.77 -16.33 0.84
N GLU A 100 -16.13 -15.65 1.80
CA GLU A 100 -16.74 -15.10 3.02
C GLU A 100 -17.01 -13.59 2.91
N ARG A 101 -16.50 -12.93 1.85
CA ARG A 101 -16.67 -11.47 1.63
C ARG A 101 -18.11 -11.11 1.27
N GLU A 102 -18.80 -11.95 0.50
CA GLU A 102 -20.21 -11.74 0.12
C GLU A 102 -21.14 -11.73 1.34
N THR A 103 -20.82 -12.48 2.39
CA THR A 103 -21.58 -12.52 3.64
C THR A 103 -21.37 -11.29 4.52
N PHE A 104 -20.19 -10.66 4.47
CA PHE A 104 -19.87 -9.49 5.30
C PHE A 104 -20.52 -8.20 4.78
N GLU A 105 -20.62 -8.04 3.45
CA GLU A 105 -21.27 -6.87 2.83
C GLU A 105 -22.79 -6.84 3.05
N GLN A 106 -23.42 -8.00 3.31
CA GLN A 106 -24.85 -8.10 3.60
C GLN A 106 -25.20 -7.87 5.07
N GLN A 107 -24.20 -7.83 5.96
CA GLN A 107 -24.36 -7.69 7.41
C GLN A 107 -23.92 -6.33 7.97
N SER A 108 -23.30 -5.49 7.14
CA SER A 108 -22.96 -4.10 7.46
C SER A 108 -23.95 -3.11 6.85
#